data_AF-A0A0L1IKG4-F1
#
_entry.id   AF-A0A0L1IKG4-F1
#
_cell.length_a   1.000
_cell.length_b   1.000
_cell.length_c   1.000
_cell.angle_alpha   90.00
_cell.angle_beta   90.00
_cell.angle_gamma   90.00
#
_symmetry.space_group_name_H-M   'P 1'
#
loop_
_entity.id
_entity.type
_entity.pdbx_description
1 polymer ?
#
loop_
_entity_poly.entity_id
_entity_poly.type
_entity_poly.pdbx_seq_one_letter_code
_entity_poly.pdbx_strand_id
1 'polypeptide(L)'
;MLILSTPKNIMGQAISRISLRFWVLLKNFLGDGKRTELFYTSDGSLKDPILFPTDFNFQSLLKNIHGDDKTMFIEFVKRMIKWRPEERSTAKELLQDPWLAAEYDES
;
A
#
# COMPACT_ATOMS: atom_id res chain seq x y z
N MET A 1 11.19 -23.17 39.86
CA MET A 1 10.43 -22.10 40.53
C MET A 1 11.15 -20.80 40.20
N LEU A 2 10.68 -19.83 39.43
CA LEU A 2 9.43 -19.55 38.72
C LEU A 2 9.78 -18.94 37.34
N ILE A 3 8.91 -19.19 36.38
CA ILE A 3 8.94 -18.79 34.97
C ILE A 3 8.70 -17.28 34.83
N LEU A 4 9.41 -16.61 33.92
CA LEU A 4 8.81 -15.52 33.13
C LEU A 4 9.19 -15.70 31.66
N SER A 5 8.49 -16.65 31.03
CA SER A 5 8.24 -16.68 29.59
C SER A 5 7.59 -15.35 29.22
N THR A 6 8.34 -14.47 28.56
CA THR A 6 7.77 -13.22 28.06
C THR A 6 6.73 -13.58 26.98
N PRO A 7 5.49 -13.06 27.08
CA PRO A 7 4.50 -13.29 26.05
C PRO A 7 5.00 -12.63 24.76
N LYS A 8 5.11 -13.44 23.70
CA LYS A 8 5.37 -13.00 22.33
C LYS A 8 4.37 -11.90 21.99
N ASN A 9 4.79 -10.64 22.05
CA ASN A 9 3.95 -9.49 21.74
C ASN A 9 3.59 -9.54 20.24
N ILE A 10 2.40 -10.06 19.94
CA ILE A 10 1.89 -10.34 18.60
C ILE A 10 1.87 -9.06 17.76
N MET A 11 1.61 -7.91 18.38
CA MET A 11 1.59 -6.60 17.73
C MET A 11 3.00 -6.16 17.29
N GLY A 12 4.00 -6.35 18.15
CA GLY A 12 5.41 -6.06 17.81
C GLY A 12 5.95 -6.97 16.71
N GLN A 13 5.55 -8.25 16.71
CA GLN A 13 5.89 -9.17 15.62
C GLN A 13 5.16 -8.84 14.32
N ALA A 14 3.91 -8.39 14.37
CA ALA A 14 3.17 -7.96 13.19
C ALA A 14 3.79 -6.71 12.54
N ILE A 15 4.14 -5.69 13.34
CA ILE A 15 4.82 -4.48 12.86
C ILE A 15 6.20 -4.81 12.30
N SER A 16 6.98 -5.65 12.98
CA SER A 16 8.28 -6.13 12.50
C SER A 16 8.15 -6.90 11.18
N ARG A 17 7.14 -7.78 11.04
CA ARG A 17 6.89 -8.54 9.82
C ARG A 17 6.37 -7.68 8.66
N ILE A 18 5.56 -6.66 8.92
CA ILE A 18 5.10 -5.69 7.91
C ILE A 18 6.27 -4.83 7.44
N SER A 19 7.06 -4.30 8.38
CA SER A 19 8.27 -3.51 8.08
C SER A 19 9.30 -4.34 7.28
N LEU A 20 9.55 -5.57 7.70
CA LEU A 20 10.47 -6.48 6.99
C LEU A 20 9.94 -6.88 5.61
N ARG A 21 8.63 -7.14 5.48
CA ARG A 21 8.02 -7.49 4.19
C ARG A 21 8.05 -6.30 3.23
N PHE A 22 7.82 -5.08 3.73
CA PHE A 22 7.96 -3.86 2.95
C PHE A 22 9.42 -3.62 2.53
N TRP A 23 10.38 -3.85 3.43
CA TRP A 23 11.80 -3.67 3.18
C TRP A 23 12.37 -4.68 2.16
N VAL A 24 11.98 -5.96 2.26
CA VAL A 24 12.31 -7.01 1.28
C VAL A 24 11.67 -6.73 -0.08
N LEU A 25 10.43 -6.23 -0.09
CA LEU A 25 9.72 -5.89 -1.32
C LEU A 25 10.39 -4.72 -2.05
N LEU A 26 10.78 -3.68 -1.33
CA LEU A 26 11.49 -2.53 -1.89
C LEU A 26 12.85 -2.93 -2.47
N LYS A 27 13.63 -3.75 -1.77
CA LYS A 27 14.95 -4.19 -2.23
C LYS A 27 14.91 -4.98 -3.54
N ASN A 28 13.97 -5.91 -3.67
CA ASN A 28 13.82 -6.68 -4.92
C ASN A 28 13.39 -5.77 -6.08
N PHE A 29 12.48 -4.81 -5.83
CA PHE A 29 11.97 -3.93 -6.87
C PHE A 29 13.01 -2.90 -7.36
N LEU A 30 13.84 -2.40 -6.45
CA LEU A 30 14.91 -1.46 -6.79
C LEU A 30 16.04 -2.15 -7.57
N GLY A 31 16.36 -3.42 -7.29
CA GLY A 31 17.43 -4.15 -7.98
C GLY A 31 17.19 -4.31 -9.50
N ASP A 32 15.95 -4.46 -9.92
CA ASP A 32 15.59 -4.72 -11.33
C ASP A 32 15.40 -3.43 -12.15
N GLY A 33 15.34 -2.28 -11.48
CA GLY A 33 15.05 -1.00 -12.12
C GLY A 33 16.25 -0.41 -12.85
N LYS A 34 16.17 -0.30 -14.20
CA LYS A 34 17.21 0.34 -15.04
C LYS A 34 17.56 1.80 -14.67
N ARG A 35 16.69 2.46 -13.90
CA ARG A 35 16.83 3.87 -13.49
C ARG A 35 16.90 4.03 -11.97
N THR A 36 17.00 2.93 -11.23
CA THR A 36 17.03 2.97 -9.76
C THR A 36 18.14 3.88 -9.25
N GLU A 37 19.31 3.81 -9.87
CA GLU A 37 20.48 4.63 -9.52
C GLU A 37 20.28 6.14 -9.68
N LEU A 38 19.27 6.60 -10.42
CA LEU A 38 18.96 8.03 -10.52
C LEU A 38 18.28 8.56 -9.24
N PHE A 39 17.49 7.72 -8.57
CA PHE A 39 16.61 8.14 -7.47
C PHE A 39 17.03 7.56 -6.12
N TYR A 40 17.71 6.41 -6.11
CA TYR A 40 18.07 5.69 -4.89
C TYR A 40 19.58 5.52 -4.77
N THR A 41 20.07 5.55 -3.54
CA THR A 41 21.44 5.20 -3.16
C THR A 41 21.59 3.68 -3.09
N SER A 42 22.84 3.18 -3.10
CA SER A 42 23.13 1.73 -3.12
C SER A 42 22.64 0.98 -1.88
N ASP A 43 22.44 1.67 -0.76
CA ASP A 43 21.82 1.16 0.46
C ASP A 43 20.28 1.09 0.39
N GLY A 44 19.67 1.51 -0.73
CA GLY A 44 18.23 1.52 -0.97
C GLY A 44 17.49 2.75 -0.43
N SER A 45 18.22 3.73 0.10
CA SER A 45 17.63 5.00 0.53
C SER A 45 17.35 5.91 -0.67
N LEU A 46 16.39 6.81 -0.54
CA LEU A 46 16.09 7.80 -1.58
C LEU A 46 17.12 8.94 -1.52
N LYS A 47 17.62 9.40 -2.67
CA LYS A 47 18.65 10.46 -2.75
C LYS A 47 18.14 11.83 -2.30
N ASP A 48 16.91 12.19 -2.67
CA ASP A 48 16.29 13.48 -2.33
C ASP A 48 14.96 13.29 -1.57
N PRO A 49 15.02 13.01 -0.25
CA PRO A 49 13.82 12.74 0.55
C PRO A 49 12.94 13.97 0.78
N ILE A 50 13.45 15.19 0.51
CA ILE A 50 12.76 16.47 0.76
C ILE A 50 11.57 16.67 -0.21
N LEU A 51 11.51 15.93 -1.31
CA LEU A 51 10.47 16.08 -2.34
C LEU A 51 9.15 15.38 -1.99
N PHE A 52 9.08 14.63 -0.89
CA PHE A 52 7.90 13.84 -0.54
C PHE A 52 7.17 14.45 0.66
N PRO A 53 5.86 14.77 0.55
CA PRO A 53 5.09 15.26 1.68
C PRO A 53 5.07 14.19 2.78
N THR A 54 5.55 14.55 3.97
CA THR A 54 5.53 13.66 5.14
C THR A 54 4.11 13.38 5.65
N ASP A 55 3.16 14.20 5.25
CA ASP A 55 1.74 14.18 5.65
C ASP A 55 0.82 13.60 4.57
N PHE A 56 1.37 12.90 3.56
CA PHE A 56 0.56 12.29 2.52
C PHE A 56 -0.44 11.29 3.10
N ASN A 57 -1.72 11.61 2.95
CA ASN A 57 -2.82 10.69 3.25
C ASN A 57 -3.74 10.63 2.04
N PHE A 58 -3.80 9.47 1.39
CA PHE A 58 -4.67 9.23 0.24
C PHE A 58 -6.13 9.58 0.53
N GLN A 59 -6.62 9.28 1.74
CA GLN A 59 -8.01 9.60 2.11
C GLN A 59 -8.25 11.12 2.15
N SER A 60 -7.27 11.92 2.55
CA SER A 60 -7.41 13.38 2.63
C SER A 60 -7.50 14.05 1.26
N LEU A 61 -6.98 13.41 0.21
CA LEU A 61 -7.09 13.91 -1.18
C LEU A 61 -8.51 13.82 -1.74
N LEU A 62 -9.27 12.85 -1.24
CA LEU A 62 -10.62 12.53 -1.68
C LEU A 62 -11.64 13.44 -0.99
N LYS A 63 -11.66 14.72 -1.40
CA LYS A 63 -12.47 15.77 -0.76
C LYS A 63 -13.95 15.76 -1.13
N ASN A 64 -14.29 15.22 -2.29
CA ASN A 64 -15.66 15.29 -2.87
C ASN A 64 -16.41 13.96 -2.80
N ILE A 65 -15.83 12.95 -2.14
CA ILE A 65 -16.43 11.64 -1.92
C ILE A 65 -16.43 11.39 -0.42
N HIS A 66 -17.53 10.88 0.11
CA HIS A 66 -17.80 10.84 1.55
C HIS A 66 -18.37 9.49 1.98
N GLY A 67 -18.37 9.24 3.29
CA GLY A 67 -19.01 8.07 3.88
C GLY A 67 -18.52 6.74 3.29
N ASP A 68 -19.48 5.83 3.06
CA ASP A 68 -19.20 4.49 2.56
C ASP A 68 -18.69 4.48 1.12
N ASP A 69 -19.18 5.40 0.29
CA ASP A 69 -18.74 5.57 -1.09
C ASP A 69 -17.22 5.86 -1.17
N LYS A 70 -16.73 6.72 -0.27
CA LYS A 70 -15.28 6.98 -0.13
C LYS A 70 -14.50 5.72 0.23
N THR A 71 -15.03 4.92 1.15
CA THR A 71 -14.38 3.69 1.61
C THR A 71 -14.31 2.68 0.48
N MET A 72 -15.41 2.50 -0.25
CA MET A 72 -15.49 1.61 -1.41
C MET A 72 -14.55 2.04 -2.53
N PHE A 73 -14.50 3.33 -2.86
CA PHE A 73 -13.56 3.85 -3.85
C PHE A 73 -12.10 3.61 -3.47
N ILE A 74 -11.73 3.81 -2.20
CA ILE A 74 -10.37 3.55 -1.74
C ILE A 74 -10.00 2.07 -1.92
N GLU A 75 -10.91 1.15 -1.58
CA GLU A 75 -10.67 -0.28 -1.77
C GLU A 75 -10.55 -0.65 -3.26
N PHE A 76 -11.39 -0.06 -4.12
CA PHE A 76 -11.29 -0.19 -5.56
C PHE A 76 -9.91 0.27 -6.09
N VAL A 77 -9.45 1.47 -5.71
CA VAL A 77 -8.14 1.99 -6.16
C VAL A 77 -6.96 1.17 -5.62
N LYS A 78 -7.05 0.66 -4.39
CA LYS A 78 -6.02 -0.23 -3.82
C LYS A 78 -5.83 -1.50 -4.63
N ARG A 79 -6.82 -1.97 -5.39
CA ARG A 79 -6.71 -3.12 -6.29
C ARG A 79 -5.94 -2.78 -7.58
N MET A 80 -5.95 -1.51 -7.99
CA MET A 80 -5.20 -1.01 -9.15
C MET A 80 -3.75 -0.66 -8.83
N ILE A 81 -3.53 0.03 -7.71
CA ILE A 81 -2.22 0.59 -7.34
C ILE A 81 -1.48 -0.41 -6.45
N LYS A 82 -0.79 -1.38 -7.08
CA LYS A 82 0.15 -2.30 -6.43
C LYS A 82 1.55 -2.14 -7.00
N TRP A 83 2.54 -2.22 -6.11
CA TRP A 83 3.96 -2.25 -6.47
C TRP A 83 4.29 -3.42 -7.38
N ARG A 84 3.86 -4.63 -7.01
CA ARG A 84 4.01 -5.82 -7.85
C ARG A 84 2.91 -5.85 -8.91
N PRO A 85 3.26 -5.95 -10.20
CA PRO A 85 2.26 -6.01 -11.25
C PRO A 85 1.37 -7.25 -11.14
N GLU A 86 1.88 -8.38 -10.63
CA GLU A 86 1.13 -9.63 -10.46
C GLU A 86 0.06 -9.54 -9.36
N GLU A 87 0.17 -8.58 -8.45
CA GLU A 87 -0.82 -8.36 -7.38
C GLU A 87 -1.96 -7.43 -7.82
N ARG A 88 -1.85 -6.79 -9.00
CA ARG A 88 -2.89 -5.90 -9.51
C ARG A 88 -4.07 -6.71 -10.02
N SER A 89 -5.28 -6.28 -9.68
CA SER A 89 -6.46 -6.83 -10.35
C SER A 89 -6.43 -6.49 -11.84
N THR A 90 -6.90 -7.43 -12.66
CA THR A 90 -7.06 -7.21 -14.09
C THR A 90 -8.19 -6.23 -14.37
N ALA A 91 -8.17 -5.59 -15.54
CA ALA A 91 -9.27 -4.70 -15.96
C ALA A 91 -10.64 -5.41 -15.93
N LYS A 92 -10.69 -6.70 -16.28
CA LYS A 92 -11.91 -7.51 -16.23
C LYS A 92 -12.44 -7.69 -14.81
N GLU A 93 -11.57 -7.96 -13.84
CA GLU A 93 -11.94 -8.10 -12.43
C GLU A 93 -12.32 -6.78 -11.76
N LEU A 94 -11.72 -5.68 -12.21
CA LEU A 94 -12.03 -4.33 -11.74
C LEU A 94 -13.40 -3.87 -12.25
N LEU A 95 -13.77 -4.24 -13.48
CA LEU A 95 -15.09 -3.91 -14.06
C LEU A 95 -16.26 -4.51 -13.26
N GLN A 96 -16.00 -5.57 -12.47
CA GLN A 96 -17.00 -6.23 -11.62
C GLN A 96 -16.99 -5.69 -10.18
N ASP A 97 -16.25 -4.61 -9.89
CA ASP A 97 -16.17 -4.06 -8.53
C ASP A 97 -17.53 -3.44 -8.10
N PRO A 98 -18.02 -3.73 -6.88
CA PRO A 98 -19.27 -3.17 -6.38
C PRO A 98 -19.33 -1.64 -6.40
N TRP A 99 -18.19 -0.96 -6.26
CA TRP A 99 -18.13 0.49 -6.32
C TRP A 99 -18.58 1.05 -7.69
N LEU A 100 -18.25 0.35 -8.79
CA LEU A 100 -18.69 0.74 -10.13
C LEU A 100 -20.15 0.39 -10.42
N ALA A 101 -20.71 -0.58 -9.69
CA ALA A 101 -22.09 -1.03 -9.87
C ALA A 101 -23.10 -0.23 -9.02
N ALA A 102 -22.62 0.56 -8.06
CA ALA A 102 -23.46 1.28 -7.10
C ALA A 102 -24.33 2.39 -7.72
N GLU A 103 -24.09 2.80 -8.96
CA GLU A 103 -24.87 3.83 -9.68
C GLU A 103 -26.14 3.30 -10.37
N TYR A 104 -26.38 1.98 -10.37
CA TYR A 104 -27.51 1.34 -11.10
C TYR A 104 -28.71 0.94 -10.23
N ASP A 105 -28.95 1.60 -9.11
CA ASP A 105 -30.29 1.55 -8.48
C ASP A 105 -31.16 2.61 -9.18
N GLU A 106 -31.79 2.21 -10.29
CA GLU A 106 -32.82 3.01 -10.98
C GLU A 106 -33.92 3.37 -9.96
N SER A 107 -33.97 4.66 -9.59
CA SER A 107 -35.10 5.29 -8.90
C SER A 107 -36.09 5.88 -9.88
#